data_AF-A0A951HDS6-F1
#
_entry.id   AF-A0A951HDS6-F1
#
_cell.length_a   1.000
_cell.length_b   1.000
_cell.length_c   1.000
_cell.angle_alpha   90.00
_cell.angle_beta   90.00
_cell.angle_gamma   90.00
#
_symmetry.space_group_name_H-M   'P 1'
#
loop_
_entity.id
_entity.type
_entity.pdbx_description
1 polymer ?
#
loop_
_entity_poly.entity_id
_entity_poly.type
_entity_poly.pdbx_seq_one_letter_code
_entity_poly.pdbx_strand_id
1 'polypeptide(L)'
;MRKGWKFLTVIGLALLSATAVSAEVDNVKVVTDASPDYYDMDSMIHSISSKWQKPEEKLWAMFYWNHIARRQTSPMIVHGTALTDPIRQFNDYGYTMCSTISGINCSIWDAMGFKAKYWDISNHTVAEVFYNDRWHMYDNSLSALYTLCDGKTIAGVEDIGKAGSCELSGGKVEPGHIAKYHCLTATGKNSFLTGADTMRSLDEEYRCFNPNGLKYRSYFYDWDRGHRYILNLRDGEVYTRYYQSLGKTADYYIPNHDKDPDDARFNQRGNGIRIFKPLLTSQNLASTAYSISGGESHHPFRRGASSGWKNRRGYF
;
A
#
# COMPACT_ATOMS: atom_id res chain seq x y z
N MET A 1 59.56 47.53 -43.32
CA MET A 1 58.81 46.43 -42.70
C MET A 1 58.66 46.67 -41.20
N ARG A 2 57.47 47.02 -40.72
CA ARG A 2 56.94 46.74 -39.36
C ARG A 2 55.47 47.18 -39.35
N LYS A 3 54.57 46.20 -39.33
CA LYS A 3 53.11 46.37 -39.39
C LYS A 3 52.60 46.84 -38.03
N GLY A 4 51.82 47.92 -38.02
CA GLY A 4 51.07 48.36 -36.84
C GLY A 4 49.80 47.52 -36.67
N TRP A 5 49.62 46.94 -35.49
CA TRP A 5 48.43 46.17 -35.13
C TRP A 5 47.47 47.10 -34.39
N LYS A 6 46.31 47.39 -34.97
CA LYS A 6 45.19 48.07 -34.29
C LYS A 6 44.40 47.02 -33.52
N PHE A 7 44.37 47.12 -32.19
CA PHE A 7 43.43 46.38 -31.35
C PHE A 7 42.04 47.01 -31.50
N LEU A 8 41.12 46.26 -32.08
CA LEU A 8 39.68 46.53 -32.06
C LEU A 8 39.09 45.79 -30.86
N THR A 9 38.74 46.52 -29.81
CA THR A 9 37.99 45.97 -28.69
C THR A 9 36.52 45.86 -29.10
N VAL A 10 36.07 44.65 -29.41
CA VAL A 10 34.64 44.35 -29.62
C VAL A 10 33.99 44.20 -28.24
N ILE A 11 33.15 45.16 -27.86
CA ILE A 11 32.25 45.03 -26.70
C ILE A 11 31.10 44.12 -27.14
N GLY A 12 31.20 42.83 -26.82
CA GLY A 12 30.08 41.90 -26.95
C GLY A 12 29.08 42.17 -25.83
N LEU A 13 27.94 42.80 -26.17
CA LEU A 13 26.77 42.76 -25.32
C LEU A 13 26.25 41.31 -25.30
N ALA A 14 26.61 40.55 -24.27
CA ALA A 14 25.94 39.30 -23.97
C ALA A 14 24.51 39.65 -23.49
N LEU A 15 23.54 39.51 -24.39
CA LEU A 15 22.13 39.44 -24.03
C LEU A 15 21.95 38.19 -23.16
N LEU A 16 22.07 38.36 -21.85
CA LEU A 16 21.55 37.44 -20.87
C LEU A 16 20.03 37.48 -21.02
N SER A 17 19.50 36.63 -21.90
CA SER A 17 18.10 36.24 -21.87
C SER A 17 17.88 35.60 -20.51
N ALA A 18 17.32 36.37 -19.57
CA ALA A 18 16.80 35.85 -18.33
C ALA A 18 15.70 34.86 -18.68
N THR A 19 16.05 33.58 -18.74
CA THR A 19 15.06 32.51 -18.72
C THR A 19 14.32 32.67 -17.41
N ALA A 20 13.06 33.10 -17.47
CA ALA A 20 12.18 33.07 -16.32
C ALA A 20 12.16 31.61 -15.83
N VAL A 21 12.82 31.36 -14.71
CA VAL A 21 12.75 30.06 -14.05
C VAL A 21 11.34 29.98 -13.49
N SER A 22 10.47 29.21 -14.13
CA SER A 22 9.19 28.83 -13.53
C SER A 22 9.49 28.07 -12.24
N ALA A 23 8.93 28.54 -11.13
CA ALA A 23 9.06 27.86 -9.85
C ALA A 23 8.12 26.65 -9.85
N GLU A 24 8.66 25.46 -10.03
CA GLU A 24 7.96 24.20 -9.79
C GLU A 24 8.24 23.75 -8.36
N VAL A 25 7.22 23.22 -7.67
CA VAL A 25 7.40 22.60 -6.36
C VAL A 25 7.36 21.10 -6.56
N ASP A 26 8.55 20.50 -6.55
CA ASP A 26 8.71 19.08 -6.80
C ASP A 26 8.87 18.28 -5.52
N ASN A 27 8.44 17.02 -5.59
CA ASN A 27 8.64 16.01 -4.57
C ASN A 27 8.11 16.44 -3.19
N VAL A 28 6.92 17.06 -3.18
CA VAL A 28 6.23 17.48 -1.97
C VAL A 28 5.90 16.24 -1.15
N LYS A 29 6.43 16.19 0.06
CA LYS A 29 6.14 15.14 1.04
C LYS A 29 5.15 15.66 2.06
N VAL A 30 3.96 15.05 2.12
CA VAL A 30 2.93 15.36 3.11
C VAL A 30 2.94 14.25 4.15
N VAL A 31 3.33 14.58 5.38
CA VAL A 31 3.35 13.67 6.52
C VAL A 31 2.39 14.15 7.61
N THR A 32 1.94 13.22 8.45
CA THR A 32 1.13 13.52 9.63
C THR A 32 1.68 12.77 10.83
N ASP A 33 1.31 13.18 12.04
CA ASP A 33 1.59 12.45 13.27
C ASP A 33 0.52 11.37 13.58
N ALA A 34 -0.53 11.30 12.75
CA ALA A 34 -1.68 10.42 12.93
C ALA A 34 -1.64 9.16 12.04
N SER A 35 -0.69 9.05 11.12
CA SER A 35 -0.55 7.91 10.19
C SER A 35 0.92 7.65 9.85
N PRO A 36 1.27 6.43 9.36
CA PRO A 36 2.59 6.15 8.83
C PRO A 36 2.96 7.06 7.67
N ASP A 37 4.25 7.21 7.50
CA ASP A 37 4.85 7.93 6.38
C ASP A 37 4.96 6.98 5.17
N TYR A 38 3.90 6.94 4.35
CA TYR A 38 3.83 6.12 3.15
C TYR A 38 4.55 6.73 1.94
N TYR A 39 5.59 7.54 2.14
CA TYR A 39 6.34 8.13 1.02
C TYR A 39 7.17 7.08 0.26
N ASP A 40 7.89 6.23 0.98
CA ASP A 40 8.63 5.08 0.46
C ASP A 40 8.73 3.99 1.54
N MET A 41 9.25 2.81 1.15
CA MET A 41 9.34 1.66 2.05
C MET A 41 10.11 1.97 3.34
N ASP A 42 11.24 2.68 3.22
CA ASP A 42 12.11 3.01 4.36
C ASP A 42 11.42 3.98 5.32
N SER A 43 10.75 5.01 4.78
CA SER A 43 9.96 5.97 5.57
C SER A 43 8.80 5.27 6.29
N MET A 44 8.12 4.34 5.62
CA MET A 44 7.02 3.57 6.21
C MET A 44 7.54 2.68 7.34
N ILE A 45 8.62 1.94 7.08
CA ILE A 45 9.25 1.06 8.08
C ILE A 45 9.71 1.88 9.29
N HIS A 46 10.41 2.98 9.06
CA HIS A 46 10.92 3.83 10.11
C HIS A 46 9.79 4.45 10.95
N SER A 47 8.77 5.04 10.31
CA SER A 47 7.67 5.71 11.02
C SER A 47 6.83 4.74 11.86
N ILE A 48 6.64 3.50 11.41
CA ILE A 48 5.89 2.48 12.15
C ILE A 48 6.72 1.87 13.29
N SER A 49 8.00 1.57 13.04
CA SER A 49 8.75 0.63 13.88
C SER A 49 9.87 1.23 14.72
N SER A 50 10.33 2.46 14.46
CA SER A 50 11.54 3.05 15.06
C SER A 50 11.50 3.21 16.59
N LYS A 51 10.30 3.31 17.18
CA LYS A 51 10.13 3.43 18.64
C LYS A 51 10.21 2.09 19.38
N TRP A 52 10.21 0.97 18.66
CA TRP A 52 10.18 -0.37 19.22
C TRP A 52 11.55 -1.01 19.11
N GLN A 53 11.97 -1.70 20.17
CA GLN A 53 13.28 -2.35 20.21
C GLN A 53 13.16 -3.81 19.81
N LYS A 54 12.15 -4.51 20.33
CA LYS A 54 12.01 -5.95 20.13
C LYS A 54 11.36 -6.26 18.77
N PRO A 55 11.77 -7.36 18.11
CA PRO A 55 11.12 -7.81 16.87
C PRO A 55 9.61 -7.96 16.99
N GLU A 56 9.14 -8.57 18.09
CA GLU A 56 7.71 -8.78 18.35
C GLU A 56 6.90 -7.47 18.35
N GLU A 57 7.43 -6.41 18.96
CA GLU A 57 6.79 -5.09 19.06
C GLU A 57 6.75 -4.39 17.70
N LYS A 58 7.86 -4.47 16.94
CA LYS A 58 7.94 -3.94 15.58
C LYS A 58 6.92 -4.60 14.65
N LEU A 59 6.81 -5.93 14.72
CA LEU A 59 5.91 -6.70 13.86
C LEU A 59 4.45 -6.54 14.28
N TRP A 60 4.17 -6.36 15.58
CA TRP A 60 2.84 -6.00 16.05
C TRP A 60 2.41 -4.61 15.55
N ALA A 61 3.31 -3.62 15.60
CA ALA A 61 3.06 -2.30 15.04
C ALA A 61 2.79 -2.35 13.52
N MET A 62 3.55 -3.17 12.78
CA MET A 62 3.30 -3.43 11.36
C MET A 62 1.92 -4.06 11.11
N PHE A 63 1.58 -5.11 11.87
CA PHE A 63 0.27 -5.75 11.78
C PHE A 63 -0.86 -4.73 12.01
N TYR A 64 -0.75 -3.90 13.05
CA TYR A 64 -1.74 -2.88 13.38
C TYR A 64 -1.97 -1.88 12.24
N TRP A 65 -0.89 -1.31 11.68
CA TRP A 65 -1.02 -0.32 10.61
C TRP A 65 -1.48 -0.95 9.29
N ASN A 66 -0.98 -2.12 8.93
CA ASN A 66 -1.43 -2.84 7.75
C ASN A 66 -2.91 -3.22 7.87
N HIS A 67 -3.38 -3.59 9.07
CA HIS A 67 -4.80 -3.85 9.34
C HIS A 67 -5.67 -2.60 9.10
N ILE A 68 -5.22 -1.42 9.54
CA ILE A 68 -5.96 -0.16 9.36
C ILE A 68 -5.94 0.31 7.91
N ALA A 69 -4.81 0.16 7.22
CA ALA A 69 -4.58 0.70 5.88
C ALA A 69 -5.30 -0.08 4.76
N ARG A 70 -5.88 -1.24 5.08
CA ARG A 70 -6.47 -2.14 4.09
C ARG A 70 -7.92 -2.48 4.41
N ARG A 71 -8.69 -2.71 3.34
CA ARG A 71 -10.00 -3.36 3.37
C ARG A 71 -9.98 -4.69 2.61
N GLN A 72 -10.73 -5.70 3.04
CA GLN A 72 -10.82 -6.97 2.33
C GLN A 72 -11.75 -6.89 1.11
N THR A 73 -11.18 -6.88 -0.08
CA THR A 73 -11.90 -6.93 -1.36
C THR A 73 -11.11 -7.76 -2.39
N SER A 74 -11.56 -7.77 -3.65
CA SER A 74 -10.81 -8.34 -4.77
C SER A 74 -9.47 -7.62 -4.97
N PRO A 75 -8.41 -8.33 -5.40
CA PRO A 75 -7.10 -7.71 -5.59
C PRO A 75 -7.17 -6.63 -6.66
N MET A 76 -6.47 -5.51 -6.45
CA MET A 76 -6.29 -4.51 -7.51
C MET A 76 -5.37 -5.07 -8.59
N ILE A 77 -5.82 -5.07 -9.84
CA ILE A 77 -5.01 -5.54 -10.97
C ILE A 77 -4.43 -4.36 -11.72
N VAL A 78 -3.10 -4.24 -11.71
CA VAL A 78 -2.35 -3.20 -12.41
C VAL A 78 -1.41 -3.88 -13.40
N HIS A 79 -1.45 -3.47 -14.67
CA HIS A 79 -0.63 -4.07 -15.74
C HIS A 79 -0.76 -5.61 -15.87
N GLY A 80 -1.92 -6.17 -15.50
CA GLY A 80 -2.20 -7.60 -15.60
C GLY A 80 -1.74 -8.42 -14.39
N THR A 81 -1.19 -7.79 -13.34
CA THR A 81 -0.74 -8.44 -12.11
C THR A 81 -1.46 -7.87 -10.89
N ALA A 82 -1.64 -8.69 -9.86
CA ALA A 82 -2.13 -8.21 -8.58
C ALA A 82 -1.12 -7.25 -7.96
N LEU A 83 -1.58 -6.10 -7.47
CA LEU A 83 -0.72 -5.11 -6.83
C LEU A 83 -0.34 -5.55 -5.42
N THR A 84 0.97 -5.61 -5.15
CA THR A 84 1.50 -5.96 -3.82
C THR A 84 2.64 -5.05 -3.36
N ASP A 85 2.86 -3.93 -4.06
CA ASP A 85 3.73 -2.86 -3.58
C ASP A 85 3.02 -2.09 -2.46
N PRO A 86 3.55 -2.06 -1.22
CA PRO A 86 2.85 -1.44 -0.09
C PRO A 86 2.63 0.06 -0.26
N ILE A 87 3.58 0.77 -0.88
CA ILE A 87 3.52 2.22 -1.01
C ILE A 87 2.38 2.59 -1.95
N ARG A 88 2.33 1.94 -3.10
CA ARG A 88 1.24 2.15 -4.05
C ARG A 88 -0.09 1.65 -3.50
N GLN A 89 -0.09 0.48 -2.84
CA GLN A 89 -1.30 -0.12 -2.32
C GLN A 89 -1.99 0.74 -1.26
N PHE A 90 -1.23 1.30 -0.31
CA PHE A 90 -1.79 2.07 0.81
C PHE A 90 -2.07 3.53 0.49
N ASN A 91 -1.37 4.14 -0.48
CA ASN A 91 -1.69 5.51 -0.91
C ASN A 91 -2.87 5.55 -1.91
N ASP A 92 -2.88 4.67 -2.91
CA ASP A 92 -3.74 4.85 -4.08
C ASP A 92 -5.08 4.10 -3.97
N TYR A 93 -5.09 2.97 -3.25
CA TYR A 93 -6.18 2.00 -3.33
C TYR A 93 -6.80 1.69 -1.95
N GLY A 94 -5.99 1.32 -0.96
CA GLY A 94 -6.48 1.05 0.41
C GLY A 94 -7.29 -0.24 0.58
N TYR A 95 -7.17 -1.21 -0.35
CA TYR A 95 -7.86 -2.49 -0.27
C TYR A 95 -7.05 -3.66 -0.83
N THR A 96 -7.23 -4.84 -0.28
CA THR A 96 -6.43 -6.03 -0.58
C THR A 96 -7.26 -7.30 -0.50
N MET A 97 -6.87 -8.33 -1.23
CA MET A 97 -7.24 -9.71 -0.96
C MET A 97 -6.21 -10.39 -0.04
N CYS A 98 -6.55 -11.56 0.51
CA CYS A 98 -5.66 -12.37 1.34
C CYS A 98 -4.27 -12.58 0.72
N SER A 99 -4.23 -12.83 -0.58
CA SER A 99 -2.97 -13.06 -1.28
C SER A 99 -2.10 -11.80 -1.31
N THR A 100 -2.71 -10.69 -1.71
CA THR A 100 -2.00 -9.41 -1.85
C THR A 100 -1.48 -8.90 -0.50
N ILE A 101 -2.25 -8.99 0.58
CA ILE A 101 -1.78 -8.52 1.89
C ILE A 101 -0.72 -9.46 2.49
N SER A 102 -0.78 -10.77 2.18
CA SER A 102 0.28 -11.72 2.56
C SER A 102 1.59 -11.42 1.80
N GLY A 103 1.50 -11.09 0.52
CA GLY A 103 2.65 -10.68 -0.29
C GLY A 103 3.26 -9.35 0.17
N ILE A 104 2.41 -8.37 0.48
CA ILE A 104 2.82 -7.10 1.09
C ILE A 104 3.56 -7.32 2.42
N ASN A 105 3.00 -8.15 3.31
CA ASN A 105 3.66 -8.49 4.57
C ASN A 105 5.04 -9.12 4.34
N CYS A 106 5.15 -10.09 3.42
CA CYS A 106 6.43 -10.68 3.05
C CYS A 106 7.43 -9.62 2.55
N SER A 107 6.98 -8.71 1.68
CA SER A 107 7.79 -7.62 1.12
C SER A 107 8.35 -6.68 2.19
N ILE A 108 7.49 -6.29 3.15
CA ILE A 108 7.84 -5.42 4.26
C ILE A 108 8.82 -6.11 5.20
N TRP A 109 8.53 -7.34 5.63
CA TRP A 109 9.37 -8.05 6.59
C TRP A 109 10.76 -8.37 6.03
N ASP A 110 10.85 -8.69 4.75
CA ASP A 110 12.14 -8.83 4.07
C ASP A 110 12.92 -7.51 4.02
N ALA A 111 12.25 -6.39 3.72
CA ALA A 111 12.88 -5.06 3.77
C ALA A 111 13.34 -4.68 5.19
N MET A 112 12.67 -5.18 6.22
CA MET A 112 13.08 -5.05 7.62
C MET A 112 14.22 -6.02 8.02
N GLY A 113 14.65 -6.91 7.14
CA GLY A 113 15.71 -7.89 7.38
C GLY A 113 15.26 -9.19 8.04
N PHE A 114 13.95 -9.47 8.11
CA PHE A 114 13.41 -10.72 8.63
C PHE A 114 13.18 -11.75 7.53
N LYS A 115 13.27 -13.03 7.89
CA LYS A 115 12.86 -14.12 6.98
C LYS A 115 11.34 -14.19 6.97
N ALA A 116 10.76 -14.32 5.78
CA ALA A 116 9.33 -14.47 5.59
C ALA A 116 8.97 -15.80 4.91
N LYS A 117 7.74 -16.28 5.12
CA LYS A 117 7.10 -17.36 4.38
C LYS A 117 5.73 -16.93 3.89
N TYR A 118 5.41 -17.32 2.67
CA TYR A 118 4.08 -17.19 2.10
C TYR A 118 3.41 -18.57 2.05
N TRP A 119 2.19 -18.68 2.59
CA TRP A 119 1.45 -19.94 2.64
C TRP A 119 0.15 -19.87 1.86
N ASP A 120 -0.17 -20.95 1.14
CA ASP A 120 -1.55 -21.32 0.85
C ASP A 120 -2.04 -22.25 1.96
N ILE A 121 -3.13 -21.86 2.62
CA ILE A 121 -3.81 -22.62 3.68
C ILE A 121 -5.23 -22.96 3.21
N SER A 122 -5.32 -23.90 2.28
CA SER A 122 -6.57 -24.29 1.59
C SER A 122 -7.20 -23.15 0.78
N ASN A 123 -8.25 -22.48 1.28
CA ASN A 123 -8.99 -21.41 0.58
C ASN A 123 -8.53 -20.00 1.00
N HIS A 124 -7.41 -19.91 1.70
CA HIS A 124 -6.90 -18.68 2.29
C HIS A 124 -5.37 -18.63 2.13
N THR A 125 -4.79 -17.44 2.25
CA THR A 125 -3.34 -17.24 2.17
C THR A 125 -2.91 -16.35 3.32
N VAL A 126 -1.77 -16.70 3.90
CA VAL A 126 -1.21 -16.01 5.08
C VAL A 126 0.30 -15.90 4.96
N ALA A 127 0.88 -15.01 5.75
CA ALA A 127 2.32 -14.83 5.82
C ALA A 127 2.86 -15.16 7.23
N GLU A 128 4.07 -15.72 7.29
CA GLU A 128 4.83 -15.86 8.53
C GLU A 128 6.14 -15.09 8.48
N VAL A 129 6.63 -14.73 9.66
CA VAL A 129 7.91 -14.06 9.87
C VAL A 129 8.70 -14.79 10.94
N PHE A 130 10.03 -14.87 10.78
CA PHE A 130 10.92 -15.52 11.73
C PHE A 130 11.60 -14.52 12.66
N TYR A 131 11.43 -14.68 13.96
CA TYR A 131 12.17 -13.97 15.01
C TYR A 131 12.20 -14.80 16.29
N ASN A 132 13.12 -14.50 17.22
CA ASN A 132 13.26 -15.23 18.49
C ASN A 132 13.28 -16.77 18.28
N ASP A 133 14.04 -17.21 17.29
CA ASP A 133 14.24 -18.61 16.89
C ASP A 133 12.97 -19.41 16.51
N ARG A 134 11.90 -18.73 16.07
CA ARG A 134 10.66 -19.40 15.63
C ARG A 134 9.86 -18.61 14.58
N TRP A 135 8.92 -19.32 13.94
CA TRP A 135 7.98 -18.74 12.99
C TRP A 135 6.72 -18.22 13.69
N HIS A 136 6.22 -17.09 13.20
CA HIS A 136 5.05 -16.41 13.72
C HIS A 136 4.14 -15.96 12.58
N MET A 137 2.86 -16.31 12.62
CA MET A 137 1.89 -15.93 11.60
C MET A 137 1.19 -14.61 11.97
N TYR A 138 1.06 -13.71 11.00
CA TYR A 138 0.22 -12.50 11.11
C TYR A 138 -0.77 -12.46 9.94
N ASP A 139 -2.07 -12.60 10.22
CA ASP A 139 -3.11 -12.60 9.19
C ASP A 139 -3.78 -11.24 9.17
N ASN A 140 -3.23 -10.36 8.34
CA ASN A 140 -3.79 -9.06 8.10
C ASN A 140 -5.07 -9.09 7.26
N SER A 141 -5.44 -10.21 6.62
CA SER A 141 -6.63 -10.33 5.76
C SER A 141 -7.91 -10.60 6.53
N LEU A 142 -7.84 -11.43 7.58
CA LEU A 142 -8.96 -11.65 8.49
C LEU A 142 -8.73 -10.98 9.84
N SER A 143 -7.61 -10.26 9.99
CA SER A 143 -7.20 -9.67 11.26
C SER A 143 -7.13 -10.73 12.36
N ALA A 144 -6.68 -11.93 11.99
CA ALA A 144 -6.62 -13.08 12.88
C ALA A 144 -5.20 -13.21 13.45
N LEU A 145 -5.11 -13.28 14.77
CA LEU A 145 -3.88 -13.55 15.48
C LEU A 145 -4.09 -14.75 16.37
N TYR A 146 -3.13 -15.67 16.35
CA TYR A 146 -3.17 -16.89 17.14
C TYR A 146 -2.01 -16.90 18.11
N THR A 147 -2.26 -17.35 19.32
CA THR A 147 -1.21 -17.58 20.31
C THR A 147 -0.99 -19.07 20.54
N LEU A 148 0.19 -19.45 21.02
CA LEU A 148 0.39 -20.76 21.64
C LEU A 148 -0.50 -20.88 22.89
N CYS A 149 -0.54 -22.07 23.50
CA CYS A 149 -1.31 -22.30 24.72
C CYS A 149 -0.87 -21.42 25.91
N ASP A 150 0.28 -20.75 25.81
CA ASP A 150 0.75 -19.76 26.80
C ASP A 150 -0.03 -18.43 26.76
N GLY A 151 -0.87 -18.22 25.74
CA GLY A 151 -1.67 -17.01 25.55
C GLY A 151 -0.86 -15.76 25.22
N LYS A 152 0.43 -15.89 24.89
CA LYS A 152 1.36 -14.77 24.73
C LYS A 152 2.17 -14.85 23.44
N THR A 153 2.71 -16.02 23.13
CA THR A 153 3.59 -16.20 21.96
C THR A 153 2.73 -16.36 20.73
N ILE A 154 2.93 -15.52 19.71
CA ILE A 154 2.23 -15.68 18.42
C ILE A 154 2.61 -17.04 17.81
N ALA A 155 1.62 -17.80 17.37
CA ALA A 155 1.81 -19.13 16.79
C ALA A 155 2.23 -19.05 15.32
N GLY A 156 3.03 -20.01 14.86
CA GLY A 156 3.24 -20.24 13.43
C GLY A 156 2.09 -21.04 12.79
N VAL A 157 2.01 -21.06 11.47
CA VAL A 157 0.98 -21.76 10.67
C VAL A 157 0.89 -23.24 11.03
N GLU A 158 2.04 -23.91 11.14
CA GLU A 158 2.08 -25.34 11.50
C GLU A 158 1.61 -25.58 12.94
N ASP A 159 1.95 -24.68 13.86
CA ASP A 159 1.45 -24.74 15.24
C ASP A 159 -0.06 -24.56 15.30
N ILE A 160 -0.61 -23.66 14.48
CA ILE A 160 -2.05 -23.38 14.44
C ILE A 160 -2.84 -24.63 14.01
N GLY A 161 -2.32 -25.38 13.03
CA GLY A 161 -2.98 -26.54 12.44
C GLY A 161 -2.78 -27.88 13.16
N LYS A 162 -1.68 -28.06 13.88
CA LYS A 162 -1.34 -29.34 14.52
C LYS A 162 -2.33 -29.72 15.63
N ALA A 163 -2.35 -31.02 15.95
CA ALA A 163 -3.10 -31.50 17.09
C ALA A 163 -2.48 -31.00 18.42
N GLY A 164 -3.32 -30.64 19.37
CA GLY A 164 -2.89 -30.15 20.67
C GLY A 164 -4.00 -30.21 21.71
N SER A 165 -3.65 -29.87 22.95
CA SER A 165 -4.58 -29.75 24.07
C SER A 165 -4.08 -28.74 25.10
N CYS A 166 -5.01 -28.20 25.88
CA CYS A 166 -4.72 -27.43 27.07
C CYS A 166 -5.94 -27.46 28.01
N GLU A 167 -5.92 -26.67 29.08
CA GLU A 167 -7.06 -26.52 30.00
C GLU A 167 -8.36 -26.11 29.28
N LEU A 168 -8.28 -25.28 28.24
CA LEU A 168 -9.45 -24.81 27.48
C LEU A 168 -10.17 -25.93 26.69
N SER A 169 -9.46 -27.00 26.32
CA SER A 169 -10.08 -28.22 25.75
C SER A 169 -10.37 -29.30 26.80
N GLY A 170 -10.17 -29.03 28.09
CA GLY A 170 -10.26 -30.03 29.15
C GLY A 170 -9.22 -31.15 28.98
N GLY A 171 -8.06 -30.84 28.41
CA GLY A 171 -7.01 -31.81 28.10
C GLY A 171 -7.28 -32.68 26.87
N LYS A 172 -8.42 -32.52 26.19
CA LYS A 172 -8.72 -33.27 24.97
C LYS A 172 -7.76 -32.85 23.85
N VAL A 173 -7.05 -33.84 23.28
CA VAL A 173 -6.20 -33.67 22.11
C VAL A 173 -7.07 -33.63 20.85
N GLU A 174 -6.96 -32.56 20.08
CA GLU A 174 -7.72 -32.38 18.84
C GLU A 174 -6.93 -31.59 17.79
N PRO A 175 -7.17 -31.81 16.49
CA PRO A 175 -6.55 -31.03 15.42
C PRO A 175 -6.93 -29.55 15.50
N GLY A 176 -6.00 -28.68 15.05
CA GLY A 176 -6.13 -27.23 15.04
C GLY A 176 -6.56 -26.63 16.37
N HIS A 177 -6.05 -27.18 17.48
CA HIS A 177 -6.39 -26.75 18.83
C HIS A 177 -6.13 -25.24 19.02
N ILE A 178 -4.99 -24.74 18.55
CA ILE A 178 -4.68 -23.31 18.60
C ILE A 178 -5.68 -22.48 17.82
N ALA A 179 -6.08 -22.91 16.61
CA ALA A 179 -7.07 -22.18 15.82
C ALA A 179 -8.41 -22.01 16.56
N LYS A 180 -8.88 -23.06 17.25
CA LYS A 180 -10.18 -23.05 17.94
C LYS A 180 -10.20 -22.29 19.27
N TYR A 181 -9.10 -22.32 20.01
CA TYR A 181 -9.08 -21.86 21.41
C TYR A 181 -8.20 -20.64 21.66
N HIS A 182 -7.27 -20.34 20.76
CA HIS A 182 -6.23 -19.33 20.97
C HIS A 182 -6.19 -18.25 19.88
N CYS A 183 -7.29 -18.07 19.15
CA CYS A 183 -7.49 -16.92 18.26
C CYS A 183 -7.89 -15.68 19.08
N LEU A 184 -7.04 -14.66 19.10
CA LEU A 184 -7.24 -13.44 19.89
C LEU A 184 -8.44 -12.60 19.42
N THR A 185 -8.85 -12.77 18.17
CA THR A 185 -9.96 -12.02 17.56
C THR A 185 -11.23 -12.85 17.40
N ALA A 186 -11.30 -14.02 18.05
CA ALA A 186 -12.53 -14.79 18.16
C ALA A 186 -13.25 -14.48 19.49
N THR A 187 -14.58 -14.42 19.45
CA THR A 187 -15.42 -14.29 20.66
C THR A 187 -15.71 -15.63 21.37
N GLY A 188 -15.31 -16.75 20.78
CA GLY A 188 -15.40 -18.08 21.37
C GLY A 188 -15.18 -19.20 20.35
N LYS A 189 -15.16 -20.46 20.81
CA LYS A 189 -14.85 -21.63 19.97
C LYS A 189 -15.79 -21.87 18.78
N ASN A 190 -17.03 -21.38 18.87
CA ASN A 190 -18.08 -21.54 17.86
C ASN A 190 -18.58 -20.16 17.36
N SER A 191 -17.70 -19.16 17.31
CA SER A 191 -18.06 -17.77 17.04
C SER A 191 -17.56 -17.27 15.68
N PHE A 192 -17.64 -15.96 15.49
CA PHE A 192 -17.04 -15.23 14.37
C PHE A 192 -15.75 -14.52 14.78
N LEU A 193 -14.98 -14.10 13.79
CA LEU A 193 -13.84 -13.20 13.96
C LEU A 193 -14.31 -11.75 14.05
N THR A 194 -13.97 -11.02 15.12
CA THR A 194 -14.44 -9.65 15.37
C THR A 194 -13.55 -8.56 14.79
N GLY A 195 -12.37 -8.91 14.27
CA GLY A 195 -11.46 -7.98 13.62
C GLY A 195 -11.52 -7.98 12.09
N ALA A 196 -12.20 -8.97 11.49
CA ALA A 196 -12.31 -9.07 10.05
C ALA A 196 -13.39 -8.11 9.54
N ASP A 197 -13.09 -7.37 8.46
CA ASP A 197 -14.09 -6.63 7.69
C ASP A 197 -14.80 -7.52 6.67
N THR A 198 -14.51 -8.83 6.64
CA THR A 198 -15.28 -9.87 5.97
C THR A 198 -15.87 -10.83 7.00
N MET A 199 -17.13 -11.20 6.84
CA MET A 199 -17.78 -12.11 7.78
C MET A 199 -17.20 -13.52 7.60
N ARG A 200 -16.57 -14.04 8.65
CA ARG A 200 -16.01 -15.39 8.67
C ARG A 200 -16.14 -16.00 10.06
N SER A 201 -16.64 -17.23 10.11
CA SER A 201 -16.69 -17.99 11.36
C SER A 201 -15.31 -18.54 11.73
N LEU A 202 -15.08 -18.77 13.02
CA LEU A 202 -13.87 -19.42 13.50
C LEU A 202 -13.76 -20.84 12.97
N ASP A 203 -14.88 -21.54 12.77
CA ASP A 203 -14.89 -22.91 12.23
C ASP A 203 -14.46 -22.94 10.76
N GLU A 204 -14.89 -21.99 9.95
CA GLU A 204 -14.41 -21.83 8.57
C GLU A 204 -12.91 -21.56 8.53
N GLU A 205 -12.42 -20.74 9.45
CA GLU A 205 -11.00 -20.40 9.52
C GLU A 205 -10.13 -21.57 10.04
N TYR A 206 -10.59 -22.25 11.08
CA TYR A 206 -9.95 -23.46 11.60
C TYR A 206 -9.69 -24.50 10.50
N ARG A 207 -10.63 -24.69 9.57
CA ARG A 207 -10.50 -25.66 8.47
C ARG A 207 -9.37 -25.32 7.50
N CYS A 208 -8.96 -24.05 7.40
CA CYS A 208 -7.87 -23.62 6.53
C CYS A 208 -6.52 -24.19 6.99
N PHE A 209 -6.35 -24.33 8.30
CA PHE A 209 -5.12 -24.81 8.93
C PHE A 209 -5.03 -26.34 8.97
N ASN A 210 -5.78 -27.07 8.15
CA ASN A 210 -5.60 -28.51 8.04
C ASN A 210 -4.15 -28.83 7.64
N PRO A 211 -3.37 -29.60 8.44
CA PRO A 211 -1.97 -29.89 8.13
C PRO A 211 -1.73 -30.51 6.75
N ASN A 212 -2.70 -31.28 6.24
CA ASN A 212 -2.61 -31.90 4.90
C ASN A 212 -2.85 -30.90 3.75
N GLY A 213 -3.37 -29.70 4.05
CA GLY A 213 -3.68 -28.65 3.08
C GLY A 213 -2.67 -27.50 3.08
N LEU A 214 -1.68 -27.50 3.98
CA LEU A 214 -0.67 -26.45 4.08
C LEU A 214 0.32 -26.54 2.93
N LYS A 215 0.52 -25.45 2.19
CA LYS A 215 1.47 -25.36 1.09
C LYS A 215 2.33 -24.12 1.25
N TYR A 216 3.58 -24.31 1.66
CA TYR A 216 4.56 -23.24 1.66
C TYR A 216 5.00 -22.96 0.23
N ARG A 217 4.82 -21.73 -0.24
CA ARG A 217 5.34 -21.27 -1.53
C ARG A 217 6.81 -20.90 -1.40
N SER A 218 7.70 -21.87 -1.61
CA SER A 218 9.16 -21.66 -1.54
C SER A 218 9.74 -20.88 -2.72
N TYR A 219 8.98 -20.71 -3.80
CA TYR A 219 9.45 -20.13 -5.07
C TYR A 219 8.83 -18.77 -5.39
N PHE A 220 7.84 -18.32 -4.60
CA PHE A 220 7.04 -17.15 -4.93
C PHE A 220 6.39 -16.55 -3.68
N TYR A 221 6.72 -15.29 -3.39
CA TYR A 221 6.20 -14.54 -2.26
C TYR A 221 5.04 -13.60 -2.63
N ASP A 222 4.66 -13.53 -3.90
CA ASP A 222 3.67 -12.57 -4.42
C ASP A 222 4.00 -11.11 -4.03
N TRP A 223 5.29 -10.79 -3.89
CA TRP A 223 5.75 -9.48 -3.44
C TRP A 223 6.09 -8.54 -4.60
N ASP A 224 5.86 -7.26 -4.38
CA ASP A 224 6.39 -6.17 -5.21
C ASP A 224 6.87 -5.08 -4.25
N ARG A 225 7.86 -4.29 -4.68
CA ARG A 225 8.35 -3.11 -3.96
C ARG A 225 9.23 -2.25 -4.85
N GLY A 226 9.33 -0.98 -4.48
CA GLY A 226 10.23 0.00 -5.09
C GLY A 226 9.53 1.27 -5.52
N HIS A 227 8.21 1.34 -5.37
CA HIS A 227 7.50 2.59 -5.59
C HIS A 227 7.83 3.61 -4.50
N ARG A 228 7.83 4.86 -4.93
CA ARG A 228 7.91 6.04 -4.09
C ARG A 228 6.77 6.96 -4.49
N TYR A 229 6.06 7.48 -3.52
CA TYR A 229 5.05 8.49 -3.75
C TYR A 229 5.71 9.80 -4.22
N ILE A 230 5.23 10.37 -5.32
CA ILE A 230 5.76 11.61 -5.88
C ILE A 230 4.60 12.57 -6.13
N LEU A 231 4.59 13.68 -5.41
CA LEU A 231 3.67 14.80 -5.65
C LEU A 231 4.45 16.01 -6.15
N ASN A 232 4.28 16.32 -7.43
CA ASN A 232 4.81 17.54 -8.04
C ASN A 232 3.66 18.49 -8.35
N LEU A 233 3.84 19.76 -7.98
CA LEU A 233 2.89 20.83 -8.26
C LEU A 233 3.52 21.81 -9.25
N ARG A 234 2.81 22.01 -10.35
CA ARG A 234 3.18 23.01 -11.35
C ARG A 234 2.83 24.41 -10.83
N ASP A 235 3.43 25.44 -11.42
CA ASP A 235 3.04 26.82 -11.13
C ASP A 235 1.54 27.04 -11.39
N GLY A 236 0.85 27.73 -10.49
CA GLY A 236 -0.60 27.92 -10.54
C GLY A 236 -1.43 26.67 -10.22
N GLU A 237 -0.82 25.57 -9.79
CA GLU A 237 -1.51 24.35 -9.40
C GLU A 237 -1.69 24.24 -7.88
N VAL A 238 -2.86 23.75 -7.46
CA VAL A 238 -3.22 23.53 -6.07
C VAL A 238 -3.71 22.10 -5.90
N TYR A 239 -3.22 21.41 -4.88
CA TYR A 239 -3.74 20.11 -4.44
C TYR A 239 -4.34 20.24 -3.04
N THR A 240 -5.61 19.88 -2.91
CA THR A 240 -6.37 19.94 -1.66
C THR A 240 -6.85 18.54 -1.29
N ARG A 241 -6.49 18.05 -0.09
CA ARG A 241 -7.05 16.83 0.48
C ARG A 241 -8.12 17.14 1.52
N TYR A 242 -9.22 16.40 1.46
CA TYR A 242 -10.33 16.50 2.39
C TYR A 242 -10.35 15.29 3.32
N TYR A 243 -10.87 15.42 4.54
CA TYR A 243 -11.01 14.27 5.44
C TYR A 243 -12.15 13.32 5.06
N GLN A 244 -13.03 13.75 4.16
CA GLN A 244 -14.21 13.00 3.73
C GLN A 244 -14.17 12.71 2.23
N SER A 245 -14.86 11.65 1.82
CA SER A 245 -15.12 11.35 0.42
C SER A 245 -15.86 12.52 -0.26
N LEU A 246 -15.51 12.77 -1.52
CA LEU A 246 -16.05 13.87 -2.32
C LEU A 246 -17.15 13.42 -3.31
N GLY A 247 -17.41 12.11 -3.41
CA GLY A 247 -18.47 11.58 -4.25
C GLY A 247 -18.37 10.07 -4.47
N LYS A 248 -19.32 9.55 -5.26
CA LYS A 248 -19.47 8.10 -5.52
C LYS A 248 -19.25 7.69 -6.97
N THR A 249 -19.01 8.65 -7.86
CA THR A 249 -18.78 8.39 -9.29
C THR A 249 -17.37 7.87 -9.52
N ALA A 250 -17.11 7.33 -10.72
CA ALA A 250 -15.78 6.89 -11.16
C ALA A 250 -14.72 8.02 -11.22
N ASP A 251 -15.09 9.27 -10.94
CA ASP A 251 -14.14 10.37 -10.74
C ASP A 251 -13.44 10.30 -9.37
N TYR A 252 -13.95 9.47 -8.45
CA TYR A 252 -13.52 9.41 -7.05
C TYR A 252 -13.03 8.01 -6.65
N TYR A 253 -12.75 7.12 -7.60
CA TYR A 253 -12.08 5.84 -7.33
C TYR A 253 -11.34 5.39 -8.58
N ILE A 254 -10.35 4.50 -8.42
CA ILE A 254 -9.70 3.86 -9.56
C ILE A 254 -10.47 2.57 -9.87
N PRO A 255 -11.09 2.45 -11.06
CA PRO A 255 -11.85 1.24 -11.40
C PRO A 255 -10.94 0.01 -11.46
N ASN A 256 -11.44 -1.11 -10.97
CA ASN A 256 -10.80 -2.41 -11.13
C ASN A 256 -11.63 -3.24 -12.11
N HIS A 257 -11.06 -3.59 -13.27
CA HIS A 257 -11.79 -4.20 -14.39
C HIS A 257 -13.09 -3.45 -14.77
N ASP A 258 -12.98 -2.12 -14.93
CA ASP A 258 -14.09 -1.21 -15.28
C ASP A 258 -15.24 -1.15 -14.26
N LYS A 259 -15.01 -1.61 -13.03
CA LYS A 259 -16.00 -1.60 -11.93
C LYS A 259 -15.49 -0.85 -10.71
N ASP A 260 -16.42 -0.43 -9.86
CA ASP A 260 -16.12 0.04 -8.51
C ASP A 260 -15.43 -1.11 -7.74
N PRO A 261 -14.19 -0.93 -7.26
CA PRO A 261 -13.47 -2.01 -6.58
C PRO A 261 -14.04 -2.39 -5.21
N ASP A 262 -14.89 -1.52 -4.66
CA ASP A 262 -15.46 -1.63 -3.32
C ASP A 262 -16.96 -1.93 -3.34
N ASP A 263 -17.63 -1.83 -4.49
CA ASP A 263 -19.10 -1.91 -4.63
C ASP A 263 -19.85 -1.07 -3.58
N ALA A 264 -19.28 0.10 -3.26
CA ALA A 264 -19.73 1.01 -2.20
C ALA A 264 -19.82 0.43 -0.77
N ARG A 265 -19.17 -0.70 -0.50
CA ARG A 265 -19.19 -1.37 0.81
C ARG A 265 -18.45 -0.60 1.90
N PHE A 266 -17.25 -0.14 1.62
CA PHE A 266 -16.36 0.56 2.55
C PHE A 266 -16.22 2.06 2.24
N ASN A 267 -16.89 2.55 1.18
CA ASN A 267 -16.80 3.91 0.67
C ASN A 267 -15.35 4.32 0.37
N GLN A 268 -14.57 3.43 -0.24
CA GLN A 268 -13.18 3.70 -0.65
C GLN A 268 -13.18 4.71 -1.79
N ARG A 269 -12.99 5.99 -1.45
CA ARG A 269 -13.10 7.09 -2.38
C ARG A 269 -11.95 8.07 -2.20
N GLY A 270 -11.47 8.58 -3.32
CA GLY A 270 -10.54 9.68 -3.38
C GLY A 270 -11.11 10.92 -2.70
N ASN A 271 -10.23 11.60 -1.98
CA ASN A 271 -10.51 12.80 -1.22
C ASN A 271 -9.63 13.97 -1.65
N GLY A 272 -8.89 13.83 -2.76
CA GLY A 272 -8.00 14.85 -3.31
C GLY A 272 -8.66 15.60 -4.47
N ILE A 273 -8.48 16.91 -4.51
CA ILE A 273 -8.79 17.74 -5.67
C ILE A 273 -7.51 18.43 -6.11
N ARG A 274 -7.15 18.25 -7.39
CA ARG A 274 -6.09 18.99 -8.05
C ARG A 274 -6.70 20.03 -8.99
N ILE A 275 -6.36 21.31 -8.80
CA ILE A 275 -6.87 22.43 -9.60
C ILE A 275 -5.68 23.16 -10.21
N PHE A 276 -5.66 23.26 -11.53
CA PHE A 276 -4.68 24.05 -12.26
C PHE A 276 -5.29 25.37 -12.73
N LYS A 277 -4.72 26.50 -12.29
CA LYS A 277 -5.10 27.87 -12.66
C LYS A 277 -3.90 28.58 -13.30
N PRO A 278 -3.62 28.32 -14.58
CA PRO A 278 -2.47 28.94 -15.23
C PRO A 278 -2.64 30.46 -15.37
N LEU A 279 -1.52 31.17 -15.34
CA LEU A 279 -1.46 32.59 -15.66
C LEU A 279 -1.52 32.78 -17.18
N LEU A 280 -2.68 33.22 -17.68
CA LEU A 280 -2.89 33.48 -19.12
C LEU A 280 -2.43 34.88 -19.54
N THR A 281 -1.17 35.22 -19.26
CA THR A 281 -0.55 36.45 -19.78
C THR A 281 0.07 36.19 -21.16
N SER A 282 0.28 37.24 -21.96
CA SER A 282 0.96 37.12 -23.26
C SER A 282 2.36 36.51 -23.14
N GLN A 283 3.04 36.74 -22.01
CA GLN A 283 4.37 36.20 -21.70
C GLN A 283 4.33 34.70 -21.36
N ASN A 284 3.26 34.23 -20.69
CA ASN A 284 3.17 32.87 -20.16
C ASN A 284 2.31 31.93 -21.01
N LEU A 285 1.64 32.44 -22.04
CA LEU A 285 0.72 31.65 -22.86
C LEU A 285 1.41 30.47 -23.55
N ALA A 286 2.62 30.67 -24.09
CA ALA A 286 3.35 29.62 -24.81
C ALA A 286 3.82 28.49 -23.88
N SER A 287 4.40 28.83 -22.72
CA SER A 287 4.83 27.83 -21.71
C SER A 287 3.64 27.12 -21.07
N THR A 288 2.55 27.83 -20.81
CA THR A 288 1.28 27.26 -20.32
C THR A 288 0.69 26.29 -21.33
N ALA A 289 0.59 26.70 -22.61
CA ALA A 289 0.06 25.85 -23.66
C ALA A 289 0.90 24.57 -23.82
N TYR A 290 2.23 24.70 -23.76
CA TYR A 290 3.15 23.56 -23.76
C TYR A 290 2.93 22.62 -22.57
N SER A 291 2.79 23.16 -21.35
CA SER A 291 2.52 22.37 -20.13
C SER A 291 1.18 21.63 -20.18
N ILE A 292 0.16 22.22 -20.81
CA ILE A 292 -1.15 21.60 -21.02
C ILE A 292 -1.06 20.49 -22.09
N SER A 293 -0.32 20.70 -23.18
CA SER A 293 -0.22 19.74 -24.28
C SER A 293 0.80 18.61 -24.05
N GLY A 294 1.87 18.88 -23.30
CA GLY A 294 2.91 17.91 -22.93
C GLY A 294 2.58 17.14 -21.66
N GLY A 295 1.56 17.58 -20.91
CA GLY A 295 0.96 16.85 -19.81
C GLY A 295 0.07 15.71 -20.31
N GLU A 296 0.61 14.76 -21.07
CA GLU A 296 0.04 13.43 -21.02
C GLU A 296 0.26 12.94 -19.58
N SER A 297 -0.80 12.95 -18.78
CA SER A 297 -0.84 12.00 -17.68
C SER A 297 -0.71 10.63 -18.35
N HIS A 298 0.47 10.00 -18.21
CA HIS A 298 0.63 8.60 -18.54
C HIS A 298 -0.20 7.79 -17.54
N HIS A 299 -1.52 7.85 -17.71
CA HIS A 299 -2.43 6.84 -17.24
C HIS A 299 -2.23 5.66 -18.19
N PRO A 300 -1.91 4.45 -17.70
CA PRO A 300 -1.89 3.26 -18.55
C PRO A 300 -3.26 2.88 -19.13
N PHE A 301 -4.30 3.67 -18.85
CA PHE A 301 -5.68 3.40 -19.17
C PHE A 301 -6.24 4.54 -20.03
N ARG A 302 -6.00 4.47 -21.35
CA ARG A 302 -6.97 4.76 -22.43
C ARG A 302 -6.27 4.94 -23.79
N ARG A 303 -6.33 3.91 -24.62
CA ARG A 303 -6.49 4.13 -26.07
C ARG A 303 -7.99 4.14 -26.37
N GLY A 304 -8.47 5.23 -26.98
CA GLY A 304 -9.81 5.30 -27.57
C GLY A 304 -10.72 6.35 -26.94
N ALA A 305 -10.70 7.56 -27.50
CA ALA A 305 -11.88 8.36 -27.89
C ALA A 305 -11.44 9.82 -28.09
N SER A 306 -11.53 10.27 -29.34
CA SER A 306 -11.28 11.63 -29.78
C SER A 306 -12.41 12.60 -29.38
N SER A 307 -12.02 13.88 -29.33
CA SER A 307 -12.82 15.11 -29.34
C SER A 307 -13.54 15.53 -28.05
N GLY A 308 -13.23 16.76 -27.60
CA GLY A 308 -13.94 17.47 -26.55
C GLY A 308 -13.02 17.92 -25.41
N TRP A 309 -12.59 19.19 -25.44
CA TRP A 309 -11.90 19.85 -24.33
C TRP A 309 -12.77 19.79 -23.06
N LYS A 310 -12.35 18.96 -22.09
CA LYS A 310 -12.75 19.04 -20.67
C LYS A 310 -11.51 18.74 -19.83
N ASN A 311 -11.16 19.68 -18.94
CA ASN A 311 -10.09 19.56 -17.95
C ASN A 311 -10.13 18.18 -17.28
N ARG A 312 -9.08 17.37 -17.50
CA ARG A 312 -8.95 16.03 -16.95
C ARG A 312 -8.25 16.10 -15.59
N ARG A 313 -8.90 15.53 -14.57
CA ARG A 313 -8.40 15.42 -13.19
C ARG A 313 -7.27 14.39 -13.17
N GLY A 314 -6.09 14.79 -12.69
CA GLY A 314 -4.95 13.88 -12.47
C GLY A 314 -5.06 13.21 -11.11
N TYR A 315 -4.78 11.90 -11.06
CA TYR A 315 -4.75 11.07 -9.86
C TYR A 315 -3.30 10.93 -9.35
N PHE A 316 -3.11 11.20 -8.05
CA PHE A 316 -2.02 10.76 -7.18
C PHE A 316 -2.60 10.69 -5.76
#